data_AF-A0A925MVE2-F1
#
_entry.id   AF-A0A925MVE2-F1
#
_cell.length_a   1.000
_cell.length_b   1.000
_cell.length_c   1.000
_cell.angle_alpha   90.00
_cell.angle_beta   90.00
_cell.angle_gamma   90.00
#
_symmetry.space_group_name_H-M   'P 1'
#
loop_
_entity.id
_entity.type
_entity.pdbx_description
1 polymer ?
#
loop_
_entity_poly.entity_id
_entity_poly.type
_entity_poly.pdbx_seq_one_letter_code
_entity_poly.pdbx_strand_id
1 'polypeptide(L)'
;MKLDRDRIVAEAFALLDADGLDNFSLRRLAPRLGVQTPALYWHVGDRAELISLMAAAIYAEGRRGIAAADWRGWLLALGRGARRAMLA
;
A
#
# COMPACT_ATOMS: atom_id res chain seq x y z
N MET A 1 16.95 1.47 13.46
CA MET A 1 16.48 1.06 12.12
C MET A 1 15.68 2.20 11.54
N LYS A 2 16.09 2.77 10.41
CA LYS A 2 15.41 3.93 9.80
C LYS A 2 14.01 3.49 9.37
N LEU A 3 12.99 4.27 9.72
CA LEU A 3 11.65 4.03 9.21
C LEU A 3 11.64 4.37 7.71
N ASP A 4 11.47 3.36 6.87
CA ASP A 4 11.38 3.52 5.42
C ASP A 4 9.92 3.41 4.94
N ARG A 5 9.62 3.94 3.76
CA ARG A 5 8.25 3.98 3.23
C ARG A 5 7.72 2.60 2.87
N ASP A 6 8.58 1.69 2.41
CA ASP A 6 8.18 0.35 1.99
C ASP A 6 7.70 -0.49 3.18
N ARG A 7 8.40 -0.38 4.31
CA ARG A 7 8.04 -1.00 5.59
C ARG A 7 6.75 -0.42 6.16
N ILE A 8 6.53 0.89 6.04
CA ILE A 8 5.25 1.51 6.44
C ILE A 8 4.10 0.90 5.63
N VAL A 9 4.24 0.82 4.31
CA VAL A 9 3.21 0.29 3.41
C VAL A 9 2.97 -1.20 3.67
N ALA A 10 4.04 -1.99 3.88
CA ALA A 10 3.93 -3.41 4.20
C ALA A 10 3.15 -3.66 5.52
N GLU A 11 3.49 -2.94 6.58
CA GLU A 11 2.76 -3.05 7.86
C GLU A 11 1.34 -2.49 7.76
N ALA A 12 1.09 -1.52 6.89
CA ALA A 12 -0.23 -1.00 6.63
C ALA A 12 -1.13 -2.06 5.96
N PHE A 13 -0.62 -2.82 4.98
CA PHE A 13 -1.35 -3.97 4.43
C PHE A 13 -1.62 -5.02 5.50
N ALA A 14 -0.60 -5.41 6.28
CA ALA A 14 -0.79 -6.39 7.35
C ALA A 14 -1.80 -5.94 8.42
N LEU A 15 -1.86 -4.65 8.73
CA LEU A 15 -2.88 -4.09 9.62
C LEU A 15 -4.27 -4.13 8.98
N LEU A 16 -4.38 -3.79 7.69
CA LEU A 16 -5.63 -3.82 6.95
C LEU A 16 -6.20 -5.23 6.86
N ASP A 17 -5.35 -6.23 6.59
CA ASP A 17 -5.76 -7.64 6.48
C ASP A 17 -6.21 -8.23 7.83
N ALA A 18 -5.56 -7.83 8.92
CA ALA A 18 -5.87 -8.33 10.26
C ALA A 18 -7.13 -7.68 10.85
N ASP A 19 -7.28 -6.35 10.73
CA ASP A 19 -8.26 -5.59 11.50
C ASP A 19 -9.38 -4.99 10.62
N GLY A 20 -9.24 -5.05 9.29
CA GLY A 20 -10.15 -4.42 8.35
C GLY A 20 -10.02 -2.90 8.27
N LEU A 21 -10.69 -2.29 7.30
CA LEU A 21 -10.57 -0.87 6.99
C LEU A 21 -11.14 0.05 8.08
N ASP A 22 -12.19 -0.39 8.78
CA ASP A 22 -12.86 0.38 9.84
C ASP A 22 -11.94 0.61 11.04
N ASN A 23 -11.06 -0.34 11.31
CA ASN A 23 -10.08 -0.25 12.39
C ASN A 23 -8.72 0.27 11.92
N PHE A 24 -8.59 0.70 10.65
CA PHE A 24 -7.31 1.12 10.11
C PHE A 24 -6.97 2.57 10.47
N SER A 25 -5.84 2.80 11.16
CA SER A 25 -5.37 4.14 11.53
C SER A 25 -3.85 4.22 11.76
N LEU A 26 -3.26 5.41 11.60
CA LEU A 26 -1.84 5.67 11.90
C LEU A 26 -1.49 5.37 13.36
N ARG A 27 -2.42 5.61 14.28
CA ARG A 27 -2.24 5.34 15.72
C ARG A 27 -2.09 3.84 16.01
N ARG A 28 -2.81 2.99 15.27
CA ARG A 28 -2.69 1.52 15.38
C ARG A 28 -1.50 0.97 14.60
N LEU A 29 -1.09 1.66 13.54
CA LEU A 29 0.07 1.29 12.75
C LEU A 29 1.42 1.58 13.46
N ALA A 30 1.53 2.71 14.16
CA ALA A 30 2.79 3.13 14.78
C ALA A 30 3.42 2.06 15.71
N PRO A 31 2.65 1.44 16.64
CA PRO A 31 3.17 0.37 17.50
C PRO A 31 3.70 -0.84 16.71
N ARG A 32 3.08 -1.20 15.58
CA ARG A 32 3.55 -2.30 14.71
C ARG A 32 4.90 -1.99 14.07
N LEU A 33 5.16 -0.72 13.80
CA LEU A 33 6.44 -0.24 13.27
C LEU A 33 7.51 -0.04 14.36
N GLY A 34 7.15 -0.20 15.64
CA GLY A 34 8.03 0.02 16.79
C GLY A 34 8.29 1.50 17.07
N VAL A 35 7.38 2.40 16.66
CA VAL A 35 7.51 3.85 16.83
C VAL A 35 6.26 4.46 17.47
N GLN A 36 6.40 5.68 17.99
CA GLN A 36 5.26 6.47 18.44
C GLN A 36 4.58 7.17 17.25
N THR A 37 3.28 7.42 17.35
CA THR A 37 2.50 8.08 16.27
C THR A 37 3.12 9.39 15.76
N PRO A 38 3.64 10.30 16.61
CA PRO A 38 4.31 11.52 16.12
C PRO A 38 5.49 11.25 15.18
N ALA A 39 6.24 10.16 15.39
CA ALA A 39 7.34 9.78 14.50
C ALA A 39 6.80 9.35 13.12
N LEU A 40 5.65 8.66 13.08
CA LEU A 40 5.03 8.22 11.83
C LEU A 40 4.49 9.38 10.99
N TYR A 41 3.99 10.44 11.64
CA TYR A 41 3.51 11.65 10.96
C TYR A 41 4.59 12.37 10.13
N TRP A 42 5.88 12.19 10.45
CA TRP A 42 6.97 12.71 9.62
C TRP A 42 7.14 11.99 8.28
N HIS A 43 6.61 10.77 8.17
CA HIS A 43 6.70 9.97 6.96
C HIS A 43 5.42 9.99 6.14
N VAL A 44 4.27 10.11 6.82
CA VAL A 44 2.94 10.11 6.24
C VAL A 44 2.05 11.08 7.03
N GLY A 45 1.61 12.17 6.41
CA GLY A 45 0.89 13.25 7.04
C GLY A 45 -0.49 12.85 7.56
N ASP A 46 -1.19 11.95 6.87
CA ASP A 46 -2.50 11.46 7.33
C ASP A 46 -2.86 10.06 6.80
N ARG A 47 -4.06 9.58 7.18
CA ARG A 47 -4.59 8.28 6.72
C ARG A 47 -4.83 8.25 5.21
N ALA A 48 -5.20 9.37 4.59
CA ALA A 48 -5.48 9.43 3.16
C ALA A 48 -4.18 9.34 2.34
N GLU A 49 -3.11 9.99 2.78
CA GLU A 49 -1.78 9.82 2.20
C GLU A 49 -1.31 8.37 2.34
N LEU A 50 -1.51 7.73 3.49
CA LEU A 50 -1.17 6.31 3.65
C LEU A 50 -1.91 5.42 2.66
N ILE A 51 -3.22 5.61 2.52
CA ILE A 51 -4.04 4.86 1.55
C ILE A 51 -3.56 5.12 0.12
N SER A 52 -3.13 6.35 -0.19
CA SER A 52 -2.59 6.69 -1.50
C SER A 52 -1.26 5.97 -1.78
N LEU A 53 -0.40 5.84 -0.77
CA LEU A 53 0.84 5.06 -0.87
C LEU A 53 0.56 3.57 -1.07
N MET A 54 -0.42 3.01 -0.36
CA MET A 54 -0.86 1.63 -0.54
C MET A 54 -1.43 1.41 -1.95
N ALA A 55 -2.28 2.31 -2.45
CA ALA A 55 -2.80 2.24 -3.82
C ALA A 55 -1.68 2.34 -4.87
N ALA A 56 -0.69 3.21 -4.66
CA ALA A 56 0.48 3.31 -5.52
C ALA A 56 1.29 2.01 -5.55
N ALA A 57 1.43 1.33 -4.41
CA ALA A 57 2.09 0.02 -4.33
C ALA A 57 1.33 -1.07 -5.09
N ILE A 58 -0.01 -1.15 -4.94
CA ILE A 58 -0.86 -2.07 -5.72
C ILE A 58 -0.73 -1.79 -7.22
N TYR A 59 -0.73 -0.52 -7.61
CA TYR A 59 -0.56 -0.14 -9.01
C TYR A 59 0.82 -0.51 -9.55
N ALA A 60 1.88 -0.27 -8.78
CA ALA A 60 3.25 -0.61 -9.14
C ALA A 60 3.43 -2.13 -9.31
N GLU A 61 2.80 -2.93 -8.44
CA GLU A 61 2.80 -4.39 -8.57
C GLU A 61 1.94 -4.85 -9.76
N GLY A 62 0.74 -4.29 -9.90
CA GLY A 62 -0.20 -4.66 -10.97
C GLY A 62 0.33 -4.35 -12.37
N ARG A 63 1.17 -3.31 -12.50
CA ARG A 63 1.81 -2.97 -13.78
C ARG A 63 3.09 -3.75 -14.06
N ARG A 64 3.60 -4.53 -13.09
CA ARG A 64 4.86 -5.26 -13.23
C ARG A 64 4.76 -6.27 -14.38
N GLY A 65 5.75 -6.22 -15.28
CA GLY A 65 5.86 -7.14 -16.40
C GLY A 65 4.78 -6.98 -17.48
N ILE A 66 4.00 -5.90 -17.48
CA ILE A 66 3.07 -5.63 -18.59
C ILE A 66 3.87 -5.32 -19.85
N ALA A 67 3.70 -6.18 -20.85
CA ALA A 67 4.05 -5.91 -22.24
C ALA A 67 2.77 -6.11 -23.07
N ALA A 68 2.37 -5.09 -23.84
CA ALA A 68 1.18 -5.15 -24.67
C ALA A 68 1.41 -4.40 -25.99
N ALA A 69 0.90 -4.97 -27.08
CA ALA A 69 1.05 -4.41 -28.42
C ALA A 69 0.07 -3.25 -28.70
N ASP A 70 -1.04 -3.17 -27.96
CA ASP A 70 -2.02 -2.10 -28.08
C ASP A 70 -2.57 -1.66 -26.71
N TRP A 71 -3.31 -0.55 -26.71
CA TRP A 71 -3.88 0.04 -25.49
C TRP A 71 -4.95 -0.85 -24.83
N ARG A 72 -5.67 -1.67 -25.60
CA ARG A 72 -6.71 -2.58 -25.07
C ARG A 72 -6.06 -3.72 -24.30
N GLY A 73 -5.04 -4.34 -24.90
CA GLY A 73 -4.22 -5.37 -24.27
C GLY A 73 -3.51 -4.84 -23.04
N TRP A 74 -3.00 -3.61 -23.09
CA TRP A 74 -2.41 -2.95 -21.93
C TRP A 74 -3.41 -2.78 -20.79
N LEU A 75 -4.62 -2.26 -21.07
CA LEU A 75 -5.66 -2.04 -20.07
C LEU A 75 -6.14 -3.35 -19.43
N LEU A 76 -6.33 -4.40 -20.23
CA LEU A 76 -6.70 -5.73 -19.74
C LEU A 76 -5.57 -6.35 -18.90
N ALA A 77 -4.31 -6.21 -19.32
CA ALA A 77 -3.16 -6.69 -18.56
C ALA A 77 -3.04 -5.96 -17.21
N LEU A 78 -3.26 -4.64 -17.20
CA LEU A 78 -3.26 -3.83 -15.98
C LEU A 78 -4.40 -4.24 -15.04
N GLY A 79 -5.62 -4.38 -15.53
CA GLY A 79 -6.75 -4.82 -14.71
C GLY A 79 -6.51 -6.19 -14.07
N ARG A 80 -5.96 -7.14 -14.84
CA ARG A 80 -5.60 -8.48 -14.33
C ARG A 80 -4.46 -8.42 -13.31
N GLY A 81 -3.45 -7.60 -13.57
CA GLY A 81 -2.33 -7.39 -12.65
C GLY A 81 -2.76 -6.74 -11.35
N ALA A 82 -3.56 -5.68 -11.40
CA ALA A 82 -4.13 -5.02 -10.23
C ALA A 82 -4.97 -6.00 -9.40
N ARG A 83 -5.82 -6.82 -10.04
CA ARG A 83 -6.59 -7.86 -9.35
C ARG A 83 -5.69 -8.87 -8.64
N ARG A 84 -4.59 -9.30 -9.25
CA ARG A 84 -3.62 -10.19 -8.58
C ARG A 84 -2.98 -9.52 -7.37
N ALA A 85 -2.54 -8.27 -7.53
CA ALA A 85 -1.92 -7.50 -6.45
C ALA A 85 -2.85 -7.25 -5.26
N MET A 86 -4.16 -7.09 -5.50
CA MET A 86 -5.17 -6.91 -4.44
C MET A 86 -5.52 -8.20 -3.68
N LEU A 87 -5.19 -9.37 -4.23
CA LEU A 87 -5.57 -10.68 -3.69
C LEU A 87 -4.35 -11.52 -3.26
N ALA A 88 -3.16 -10.93 -3.30
CA ALA A 88 -1.89 -11.58 -2.99
C ALA A 88 -1.66 -11.65 -1.47
#